data_AF-A0A1Q3JUN7-F1
#
_entry.id   AF-A0A1Q3JUN7-F1
#
_cell.length_a   1.000
_cell.length_b   1.000
_cell.length_c   1.000
_cell.angle_alpha   90.00
_cell.angle_beta   90.00
_cell.angle_gamma   90.00
#
_symmetry.space_group_name_H-M   'P 1'
#
loop_
_entity.id
_entity.type
_entity.pdbx_description
1 polymer ?
#
loop_
_entity_poly.entity_id
_entity_poly.type
_entity_poly.pdbx_seq_one_letter_code
_entity_poly.pdbx_strand_id
1 'polypeptide(L)'
;MGLTKTNAVQKKKDYEEIFLQRLNANATLKAKYGNVLQQLNQNYEWIEPFGLARDYYLESTSRIELFSIINKMISLMNAKNSKPNAEYQKNLAEQINSLTGLYKDLNANVDKDLFAAMMKLYTEKQEAKFVADVAKSQKVKYENDYKKWADAIYEKNFLLNKDEMLNQLKANPDAIYRKILESEAFQLVNGLAVYYNENITPGLNKYQPVIDNLQRKYMQAQMDVMKDRKFYPDANSTMRVTYGQVKGYYPSDGKYYDYQTYLEGVMEKYIPGDYEFNVPEKLIELYKKKDYGIYGITDKSGNKRMPVCFIGSNHTTGGNSGSPALDAYGNLVGLNFDRVWEGTMSDINYDPSICRNIMVDARYILFIIDKFADAGHLIKELKIVGLKK
;
A
#
# COMPACT_ATOMS: atom_id res chain seq x y z
N MET A 1 -8.03 -12.89 3.89
CA MET A 1 -8.62 -14.02 3.12
C MET A 1 -7.59 -15.11 2.81
N GLY A 2 -6.52 -14.84 2.04
CA GLY A 2 -5.54 -15.88 1.64
C GLY A 2 -4.86 -16.61 2.81
N LEU A 3 -4.45 -15.88 3.85
CA LEU A 3 -3.86 -16.47 5.06
C LEU A 3 -4.78 -17.51 5.72
N THR A 4 -6.09 -17.23 5.78
CA THR A 4 -7.09 -18.16 6.30
C THR A 4 -7.28 -19.35 5.36
N LYS A 5 -7.47 -19.11 4.06
CA LYS A 5 -7.72 -20.16 3.05
C LYS A 5 -6.58 -21.18 2.97
N THR A 6 -5.34 -20.74 3.18
CA THR A 6 -4.14 -21.59 3.14
C THR A 6 -3.71 -22.11 4.51
N ASN A 7 -4.50 -21.83 5.55
CA ASN A 7 -4.21 -22.17 6.94
C ASN A 7 -2.80 -21.73 7.41
N ALA A 8 -2.41 -20.50 7.06
CA ALA A 8 -1.06 -19.97 7.26
C ALA A 8 -0.62 -19.99 8.74
N VAL A 9 -1.55 -19.70 9.66
CA VAL A 9 -1.27 -19.73 11.11
C VAL A 9 -0.94 -21.15 11.56
N GLN A 10 -1.71 -22.15 11.13
CA GLN A 10 -1.41 -23.54 11.50
C GLN A 10 -0.09 -24.00 10.88
N LYS A 11 0.17 -23.69 9.61
CA LYS A 11 1.47 -23.98 8.96
C LYS A 11 2.65 -23.40 9.77
N LYS A 12 2.48 -22.20 10.33
CA LYS A 12 3.50 -21.57 11.19
C LYS A 12 3.64 -22.30 12.52
N LYS A 13 2.53 -22.69 13.17
CA LYS A 13 2.53 -23.49 14.41
C LYS A 13 3.20 -24.85 14.21
N ASP A 14 2.88 -25.56 13.14
CA ASP A 14 3.49 -26.86 12.82
C ASP A 14 5.00 -26.73 12.60
N TYR A 15 5.43 -25.67 11.91
CA TYR A 15 6.84 -25.33 11.78
C TYR A 15 7.51 -25.02 13.13
N GLU A 16 6.85 -24.21 13.97
CA GLU A 16 7.34 -23.84 15.30
C GLU A 16 7.42 -25.03 16.26
N GLU A 17 6.54 -26.02 16.11
CA GLU A 17 6.60 -27.27 16.85
C GLU A 17 7.87 -28.08 16.48
N ILE A 18 8.14 -28.26 15.18
CA ILE A 18 9.36 -28.93 14.71
C ILE A 18 10.61 -28.16 15.17
N PHE A 19 10.58 -26.83 15.06
CA PHE A 19 11.65 -25.97 15.55
C PHE A 19 11.90 -26.18 17.06
N LEU A 20 10.84 -26.18 17.89
CA LEU A 20 10.95 -26.39 19.33
C LEU A 20 11.44 -27.79 19.69
N GLN A 21 10.99 -28.83 18.98
CA GLN A 21 11.48 -30.20 19.16
C GLN A 21 12.99 -30.28 18.92
N ARG A 22 13.47 -29.76 17.78
CA ARG A 22 14.89 -29.76 17.43
C ARG A 22 15.72 -28.87 18.36
N LEU A 23 15.20 -27.71 18.74
CA LEU A 23 15.83 -26.81 19.71
C LEU A 23 16.01 -27.50 21.06
N ASN A 24 14.98 -28.20 21.55
CA ASN A 24 15.01 -28.87 22.85
C ASN A 24 15.93 -30.10 22.87
N ALA A 25 16.14 -30.75 21.74
CA ALA A 25 17.06 -31.88 21.60
C ALA A 25 18.55 -31.46 21.63
N ASN A 26 18.86 -30.15 21.52
CA ASN A 26 20.23 -29.64 21.52
C ASN A 26 20.45 -28.68 22.71
N ALA A 27 21.17 -29.13 23.74
CA ALA A 27 21.40 -28.37 24.96
C ALA A 27 22.07 -27.00 24.72
N THR A 28 23.04 -26.91 23.79
CA THR A 28 23.73 -25.66 23.45
C THR A 28 22.79 -24.66 22.79
N LEU A 29 21.99 -25.10 21.81
CA LEU A 29 21.01 -24.23 21.14
C LEU A 29 19.89 -23.82 22.09
N LYS A 30 19.40 -24.76 22.92
CA LYS A 30 18.39 -24.50 23.95
C LYS A 30 18.85 -23.43 24.94
N ALA A 31 20.09 -23.52 25.43
CA ALA A 31 20.65 -22.50 26.32
C ALA A 31 20.69 -21.11 25.67
N LYS A 32 20.92 -21.04 24.36
CA LYS A 32 21.00 -19.78 23.60
C LYS A 32 19.63 -19.19 23.25
N TYR A 33 18.65 -20.02 22.88
CA TYR A 33 17.40 -19.58 22.26
C TYR A 33 16.11 -20.04 22.94
N GLY A 34 16.17 -20.87 23.99
CA GLY A 34 15.02 -21.62 24.53
C GLY A 34 13.75 -20.82 24.81
N ASN A 35 13.87 -19.54 25.18
CA ASN A 35 12.72 -18.70 25.55
C ASN A 35 12.28 -17.73 24.45
N VAL A 36 12.95 -17.70 23.28
CA VAL A 36 12.73 -16.63 22.29
C VAL A 36 11.29 -16.59 21.77
N LEU A 37 10.69 -17.76 21.49
CA LEU A 37 9.31 -17.86 21.01
C LEU A 37 8.29 -17.48 22.09
N GLN A 38 8.50 -17.95 23.33
CA GLN A 38 7.63 -17.59 24.45
C GLN A 38 7.64 -16.08 24.69
N GLN A 39 8.83 -15.47 24.70
CA GLN A 39 9.00 -14.04 24.89
C GLN A 39 8.38 -13.23 23.74
N LEU A 40 8.50 -13.70 22.49
CA LEU A 40 7.83 -13.09 21.35
C LEU A 40 6.31 -13.11 21.52
N ASN A 41 5.72 -14.27 21.80
CA ASN A 41 4.28 -14.42 21.97
C ASN A 41 3.76 -13.48 23.07
N GLN A 42 4.43 -13.45 24.22
CA GLN A 42 4.05 -12.58 25.33
C GLN A 42 4.12 -11.08 24.97
N ASN A 43 5.16 -10.65 24.24
CA ASN A 43 5.26 -9.24 23.83
C ASN A 43 4.24 -8.88 22.74
N TYR A 44 3.87 -9.82 21.86
CA TYR A 44 2.78 -9.62 20.91
C TYR A 44 1.43 -9.44 21.61
N GLU A 45 1.13 -10.23 22.65
CA GLU A 45 -0.07 -10.04 23.48
C GLU A 45 -0.07 -8.66 24.18
N TRP A 46 1.08 -8.19 24.63
CA TRP A 46 1.18 -6.89 25.31
C TRP A 46 1.09 -5.69 24.37
N ILE A 47 1.60 -5.80 23.15
CA ILE A 47 1.58 -4.69 22.18
C ILE A 47 0.23 -4.60 21.45
N GLU A 48 -0.48 -5.72 21.28
CA GLU A 48 -1.73 -5.82 20.50
C GLU A 48 -2.73 -4.67 20.76
N PRO A 49 -3.14 -4.38 22.01
CA PRO A 49 -4.11 -3.30 22.26
C PRO A 49 -3.62 -1.92 21.81
N PHE A 50 -2.31 -1.65 21.94
CA PHE A 50 -1.71 -0.39 21.48
C PHE A 50 -1.55 -0.34 19.97
N GLY A 51 -1.22 -1.47 19.35
CA GLY A 51 -1.16 -1.60 17.88
C GLY A 51 -2.52 -1.33 17.25
N LEU A 52 -3.59 -1.93 17.79
CA LEU A 52 -4.94 -1.72 17.31
C LEU A 52 -5.42 -0.27 17.52
N ALA A 53 -5.15 0.32 18.69
CA ALA A 53 -5.48 1.72 18.96
C ALA A 53 -4.73 2.69 18.03
N ARG A 54 -3.46 2.41 17.72
CA ARG A 54 -2.71 3.15 16.70
C ARG A 54 -3.37 3.06 15.35
N ASP A 55 -3.75 1.87 14.92
CA ASP A 55 -4.31 1.69 13.58
C ASP A 55 -5.66 2.40 13.46
N TYR A 56 -6.54 2.34 14.49
CA TYR A 56 -7.76 3.14 14.53
C TYR A 56 -7.48 4.65 14.47
N TYR A 57 -6.52 5.15 15.25
CA TYR A 57 -6.15 6.57 15.22
C TYR A 57 -5.62 6.99 13.84
N LEU A 58 -4.63 6.28 13.29
CA LEU A 58 -3.99 6.63 12.02
C LEU A 58 -4.95 6.48 10.85
N GLU A 59 -5.70 5.38 10.76
CA GLU A 59 -6.65 5.16 9.67
C GLU A 59 -7.88 6.05 9.74
N SER A 60 -8.28 6.53 10.93
CA SER A 60 -9.44 7.45 11.02
C SER A 60 -9.03 8.89 10.73
N THR A 61 -7.85 9.32 11.22
CA THR A 61 -7.42 10.72 11.12
C THR A 61 -6.73 11.07 9.81
N SER A 62 -5.98 10.14 9.20
CA SER A 62 -5.23 10.41 7.96
C SER A 62 -6.11 10.49 6.70
N ARG A 63 -7.33 9.97 6.77
CA ARG A 63 -8.29 9.97 5.66
C ARG A 63 -9.04 11.29 5.53
N ILE A 64 -9.12 12.07 6.61
CA ILE A 64 -9.84 13.34 6.67
C ILE A 64 -8.91 14.45 6.16
N GLU A 65 -9.27 15.09 5.05
CA GLU A 65 -8.48 16.13 4.39
C GLU A 65 -8.44 17.42 5.21
N LEU A 66 -9.53 17.79 5.89
CA LEU A 66 -9.52 18.89 6.86
C LEU A 66 -8.48 18.69 7.96
N PHE A 67 -8.33 17.46 8.47
CA PHE A 67 -7.32 17.13 9.47
C PHE A 67 -5.91 17.23 8.87
N SER A 68 -5.74 16.81 7.62
CA SER A 68 -4.48 16.98 6.90
C SER A 68 -4.10 18.45 6.73
N ILE A 69 -5.05 19.34 6.43
CA ILE A 69 -4.84 20.80 6.38
C ILE A 69 -4.38 21.32 7.76
N ILE A 70 -5.08 20.94 8.83
CA ILE A 70 -4.75 21.37 10.19
C ILE A 70 -3.37 20.87 10.62
N ASN A 71 -3.02 19.61 10.33
CA ASN A 71 -1.71 19.04 10.64
C ASN A 71 -0.57 19.76 9.92
N LYS A 72 -0.78 20.20 8.67
CA LYS A 72 0.19 21.06 7.96
C LYS A 72 0.38 22.40 8.68
N MET A 73 -0.70 22.98 9.21
CA MET A 73 -0.64 24.23 9.98
C MET A 73 0.09 24.05 11.30
N ILE A 74 -0.17 22.96 12.03
CA ILE A 74 0.57 22.56 13.24
C ILE A 74 2.06 22.45 12.92
N SER A 75 2.42 21.78 11.82
CA SER A 75 3.82 21.65 11.40
C SER A 75 4.48 23.01 11.13
N LEU A 76 3.78 23.95 10.49
CA LEU A 76 4.31 25.29 10.25
C LEU A 76 4.48 26.09 11.55
N MET A 77 3.52 26.03 12.46
CA MET A 77 3.61 26.68 13.77
C MET A 77 4.79 26.14 14.58
N ASN A 78 5.00 24.82 14.57
CA ASN A 78 6.15 24.19 15.24
C ASN A 78 7.49 24.56 14.59
N ALA A 79 7.56 24.57 13.25
CA ALA A 79 8.76 24.99 12.53
C ALA A 79 9.12 26.44 12.84
N LYS A 80 8.13 27.33 12.94
CA LYS A 80 8.34 28.74 13.30
C LYS A 80 8.93 28.89 14.71
N ASN A 81 8.45 28.11 15.67
CA ASN A 81 8.90 28.15 17.05
C ASN A 81 10.31 27.54 17.24
N SER A 82 10.65 26.50 16.48
CA SER A 82 11.90 25.75 16.65
C SER A 82 13.05 26.20 15.74
N LYS A 83 12.75 26.76 14.57
CA LYS A 83 13.73 27.16 13.54
C LYS A 83 13.34 28.48 12.88
N PRO A 84 13.37 29.60 13.62
CA PRO A 84 12.98 30.89 13.08
C PRO A 84 13.92 31.28 11.92
N ASN A 85 13.34 31.82 10.84
CA ASN A 85 13.99 32.39 9.64
C ASN A 85 13.94 31.50 8.37
N ALA A 86 15.06 31.34 7.65
CA ALA A 86 15.07 30.85 6.26
C ALA A 86 14.47 29.45 6.08
N GLU A 87 14.64 28.56 7.07
CA GLU A 87 14.06 27.22 7.04
C GLU A 87 12.53 27.25 7.19
N TYR A 88 11.99 28.10 8.06
CA TYR A 88 10.56 28.33 8.14
C TYR A 88 10.00 28.89 6.82
N GLN A 89 10.68 29.84 6.18
CA GLN A 89 10.24 30.41 4.90
C GLN A 89 10.23 29.36 3.78
N LYS A 90 11.25 28.50 3.73
CA LYS A 90 11.29 27.34 2.83
C LYS A 90 10.11 26.41 3.09
N ASN A 91 9.90 26.00 4.34
CA ASN A 91 8.79 25.12 4.72
C ASN A 91 7.42 25.75 4.39
N LEU A 92 7.26 27.06 4.61
CA LEU A 92 6.04 27.79 4.26
C LEU A 92 5.76 27.73 2.76
N ALA A 93 6.76 27.98 1.91
CA ALA A 93 6.61 27.88 0.46
C ALA A 93 6.25 26.46 0.01
N GLU A 94 6.89 25.44 0.58
CA GLU A 94 6.58 24.03 0.31
C GLU A 94 5.16 23.66 0.74
N GLN A 95 4.70 24.10 1.91
CA GLN A 95 3.34 23.83 2.38
C GLN A 95 2.29 24.58 1.55
N ILE A 96 2.56 25.81 1.09
CA ILE A 96 1.66 26.53 0.17
C ILE A 96 1.47 25.74 -1.13
N ASN A 97 2.55 25.21 -1.72
CA ASN A 97 2.46 24.39 -2.92
C ASN A 97 1.69 23.09 -2.66
N SER A 98 1.97 22.42 -1.54
CA SER A 98 1.28 21.19 -1.15
C SER A 98 -0.22 21.41 -0.91
N LEU A 99 -0.60 22.49 -0.21
CA LEU A 99 -1.99 22.88 0.00
C LEU A 99 -2.68 23.24 -1.31
N THR A 100 -1.98 23.92 -2.22
CA THR A 100 -2.55 24.23 -3.55
C THR A 100 -2.93 22.97 -4.31
N GLY A 101 -2.11 21.92 -4.23
CA GLY A 101 -2.42 20.60 -4.76
C GLY A 101 -3.61 19.94 -4.05
N LEU A 102 -3.62 19.93 -2.72
CA LEU A 102 -4.73 19.37 -1.93
C LEU A 102 -6.07 20.04 -2.27
N TYR A 103 -6.13 21.38 -2.24
CA TYR A 103 -7.36 22.12 -2.55
C TYR A 103 -7.84 21.96 -3.99
N LYS A 104 -7.00 21.50 -4.92
CA LYS A 104 -7.41 21.26 -6.31
C LYS A 104 -8.39 20.09 -6.40
N ASP A 105 -8.18 19.07 -5.58
CA ASP A 105 -8.91 17.80 -5.64
C ASP A 105 -9.88 17.62 -4.45
N LEU A 106 -9.78 18.48 -3.42
CA LEU A 106 -10.66 18.52 -2.26
C LEU A 106 -12.13 18.74 -2.65
N ASN A 107 -13.00 17.84 -2.18
CA ASN A 107 -14.44 18.06 -2.17
C ASN A 107 -14.93 18.10 -0.72
N ALA A 108 -15.29 19.29 -0.23
CA ALA A 108 -15.69 19.52 1.15
C ALA A 108 -16.90 18.68 1.60
N ASN A 109 -17.82 18.34 0.70
CA ASN A 109 -18.97 17.50 1.05
C ASN A 109 -18.54 16.04 1.23
N VAL A 110 -17.65 15.54 0.36
CA VAL A 110 -17.09 14.18 0.48
C VAL A 110 -16.26 14.07 1.75
N ASP A 111 -15.39 15.05 2.03
CA ASP A 111 -14.57 15.05 3.24
C ASP A 111 -15.42 15.13 4.53
N LYS A 112 -16.54 15.87 4.49
CA LYS A 112 -17.51 15.91 5.60
C LYS A 112 -18.15 14.56 5.88
N ASP A 113 -18.63 13.87 4.83
CA ASP A 113 -19.21 12.54 4.97
C ASP A 113 -18.17 11.53 5.47
N LEU A 114 -16.93 11.67 4.99
CA LEU A 114 -15.78 10.87 5.43
C LEU A 114 -15.45 11.11 6.91
N PHE A 115 -15.44 12.37 7.36
CA PHE A 115 -15.28 12.72 8.78
C PHE A 115 -16.32 12.01 9.65
N ALA A 116 -17.60 12.09 9.28
CA ALA A 116 -18.68 11.46 10.04
C ALA A 116 -18.46 9.94 10.16
N ALA A 117 -18.11 9.28 9.06
CA ALA A 117 -17.85 7.85 9.02
C ALA A 117 -16.60 7.45 9.81
N MET A 118 -15.50 8.18 9.66
CA MET A 118 -14.23 7.89 10.33
C MET A 118 -14.31 8.14 11.84
N MET A 119 -14.93 9.24 12.28
CA MET A 119 -15.12 9.52 13.71
C MET A 119 -16.07 8.53 14.37
N LYS A 120 -17.06 8.00 13.64
CA LYS A 120 -17.89 6.89 14.09
C LYS A 120 -17.07 5.61 14.30
N LEU A 121 -16.26 5.23 13.31
CA LEU A 121 -15.39 4.06 13.43
C LEU A 121 -14.42 4.20 14.61
N TYR A 122 -13.74 5.35 14.72
CA TYR A 122 -12.81 5.63 15.81
C TYR A 122 -13.47 5.54 17.19
N THR A 123 -14.65 6.16 17.38
CA THR A 123 -15.27 6.25 18.70
C THR A 123 -16.11 5.02 19.10
N GLU A 124 -16.53 4.18 18.16
CA GLU A 124 -17.38 3.00 18.44
C GLU A 124 -16.66 1.66 18.32
N LYS A 125 -15.64 1.55 17.47
CA LYS A 125 -14.96 0.27 17.21
C LYS A 125 -13.64 0.15 17.97
N GLN A 126 -13.00 1.28 18.30
CA GLN A 126 -11.84 1.26 19.17
C GLN A 126 -12.25 0.97 20.62
N GLU A 127 -11.37 0.33 21.39
CA GLU A 127 -11.58 0.18 22.83
C GLU A 127 -11.76 1.55 23.50
N ALA A 128 -12.80 1.67 24.33
CA ALA A 128 -13.20 2.95 24.95
C ALA A 128 -12.09 3.64 25.75
N LYS A 129 -11.19 2.85 26.35
CA LYS A 129 -10.03 3.33 27.12
C LYS A 129 -8.95 3.98 26.26
N PHE A 130 -9.02 3.89 24.93
CA PHE A 130 -8.09 4.52 23.99
C PHE A 130 -8.74 5.62 23.15
N VAL A 131 -10.05 5.86 23.30
CA VAL A 131 -10.75 6.95 22.62
C VAL A 131 -10.41 8.26 23.33
N ALA A 132 -9.91 9.24 22.60
CA ALA A 132 -9.53 10.53 23.18
C ALA A 132 -10.72 11.27 23.80
N ASP A 133 -10.50 11.93 24.94
CA ASP A 133 -11.57 12.60 25.68
C ASP A 133 -12.18 13.75 24.89
N VAL A 134 -11.40 14.48 24.08
CA VAL A 134 -11.93 15.51 23.18
C VAL A 134 -12.98 14.95 22.21
N ALA A 135 -12.75 13.75 21.68
CA ALA A 135 -13.67 13.11 20.74
C ALA A 135 -14.91 12.61 21.48
N LYS A 136 -14.77 12.08 22.70
CA LYS A 136 -15.92 11.71 23.55
C LYS A 136 -16.78 12.93 23.87
N SER A 137 -16.15 14.02 24.32
CA SER A 137 -16.85 15.26 24.69
C SER A 137 -17.56 15.90 23.51
N GLN A 138 -16.92 16.00 22.34
CA GLN A 138 -17.57 16.52 21.14
C GLN A 138 -18.69 15.60 20.65
N LYS A 139 -18.49 14.28 20.65
CA LYS A 139 -19.55 13.31 20.32
C LYS A 139 -20.79 13.52 21.18
N VAL A 140 -20.63 13.71 22.50
CA VAL A 140 -21.75 14.00 23.41
C VAL A 140 -22.36 15.38 23.15
N LYS A 141 -21.54 16.42 22.92
CA LYS A 141 -22.00 17.78 22.57
C LYS A 141 -22.94 17.76 21.36
N TYR A 142 -22.69 16.88 20.39
CA TYR A 142 -23.52 16.70 19.20
C TYR A 142 -24.48 15.52 19.32
N GLU A 143 -24.92 15.17 20.54
CA GLU A 143 -25.98 14.19 20.81
C GLU A 143 -25.70 12.77 20.28
N ASN A 144 -24.42 12.41 20.12
CA ASN A 144 -23.96 11.19 19.44
C ASN A 144 -24.38 11.08 17.96
N ASP A 145 -24.74 12.20 17.33
CA ASP A 145 -25.08 12.28 15.91
C ASP A 145 -23.85 12.78 15.12
N TYR A 146 -23.20 11.85 14.42
CA TYR A 146 -21.99 12.15 13.64
C TYR A 146 -22.25 13.05 12.45
N LYS A 147 -23.49 13.10 11.93
CA LYS A 147 -23.83 14.04 10.86
C LYS A 147 -23.94 15.45 11.42
N LYS A 148 -24.62 15.63 12.56
CA LYS A 148 -24.65 16.94 13.25
C LYS A 148 -23.25 17.41 13.64
N TRP A 149 -22.41 16.50 14.11
CA TRP A 149 -21.01 16.81 14.42
C TRP A 149 -20.23 17.25 13.18
N ALA A 150 -20.35 16.51 12.08
CA ALA A 150 -19.70 16.85 10.82
C ALA A 150 -20.21 18.19 10.26
N ASP A 151 -21.52 18.41 10.25
CA ASP A 151 -22.13 19.66 9.81
C ASP A 151 -21.58 20.85 10.62
N ALA A 152 -21.49 20.74 11.95
CA ALA A 152 -20.94 21.80 12.79
C ALA A 152 -19.45 22.09 12.57
N ILE A 153 -18.64 21.06 12.23
CA ILE A 153 -17.20 21.23 11.96
C ILE A 153 -16.95 21.81 10.57
N TYR A 154 -17.79 21.48 9.57
CA TYR A 154 -17.56 21.85 8.17
C TYR A 154 -18.33 23.11 7.74
N GLU A 155 -19.46 23.43 8.37
CA GLU A 155 -20.25 24.61 8.01
C GLU A 155 -19.45 25.90 8.21
N LYS A 156 -19.28 26.67 7.12
CA LYS A 156 -18.53 27.94 7.10
C LYS A 156 -17.10 27.82 7.65
N ASN A 157 -16.48 26.64 7.55
CA ASN A 157 -15.11 26.43 7.99
C ASN A 157 -14.14 27.10 7.02
N PHE A 158 -13.49 28.17 7.47
CA PHE A 158 -12.53 28.95 6.69
C PHE A 158 -11.32 28.14 6.22
N LEU A 159 -10.98 27.02 6.89
CA LEU A 159 -9.91 26.11 6.48
C LEU A 159 -10.21 25.40 5.16
N LEU A 160 -11.48 25.33 4.75
CA LEU A 160 -11.90 24.74 3.48
C LEU A 160 -11.93 25.79 2.35
N ASN A 161 -11.71 27.07 2.66
CA ASN A 161 -11.61 28.13 1.67
C ASN A 161 -10.14 28.28 1.21
N LYS A 162 -9.84 27.73 0.03
CA LYS A 162 -8.52 27.79 -0.60
C LYS A 162 -7.97 29.21 -0.66
N ASP A 163 -8.73 30.16 -1.21
CA ASP A 163 -8.23 31.50 -1.48
C ASP A 163 -7.99 32.26 -0.18
N GLU A 164 -8.89 32.14 0.80
CA GLU A 164 -8.70 32.72 2.14
C GLU A 164 -7.44 32.16 2.80
N MET A 165 -7.28 30.83 2.82
CA MET A 165 -6.14 30.16 3.46
C MET A 165 -4.80 30.52 2.78
N LEU A 166 -4.72 30.40 1.45
CA LEU A 166 -3.47 30.66 0.73
C LEU A 166 -3.09 32.14 0.76
N ASN A 167 -4.06 33.06 0.66
CA ASN A 167 -3.76 34.49 0.71
C ASN A 167 -3.33 34.92 2.11
N GLN A 168 -3.99 34.44 3.16
CA GLN A 168 -3.60 34.74 4.54
C GLN A 168 -2.24 34.13 4.91
N LEU A 169 -1.94 32.90 4.48
CA LEU A 169 -0.62 32.29 4.68
C LEU A 169 0.51 33.06 3.97
N LYS A 170 0.24 33.69 2.83
CA LYS A 170 1.24 34.52 2.12
C LYS A 170 1.40 35.90 2.76
N ALA A 171 0.29 36.52 3.17
CA ALA A 171 0.29 37.89 3.66
C ALA A 171 0.61 38.02 5.15
N ASN A 172 -0.01 37.20 6.00
CA ASN A 172 0.13 37.26 7.45
C ASN A 172 -0.11 35.88 8.12
N PRO A 173 0.89 34.97 8.10
CA PRO A 173 0.79 33.66 8.72
C PRO A 173 0.33 33.69 10.20
N ASP A 174 0.74 34.69 10.98
CA ASP A 174 0.41 34.76 12.41
C ASP A 174 -1.07 34.99 12.66
N ALA A 175 -1.72 35.80 11.82
CA ALA A 175 -3.16 36.04 11.95
C ALA A 175 -3.95 34.74 11.73
N ILE A 176 -3.59 33.98 10.67
CA ILE A 176 -4.28 32.72 10.38
C ILE A 176 -3.97 31.63 11.42
N TYR A 177 -2.75 31.58 11.96
CA TYR A 177 -2.41 30.64 13.04
C TYR A 177 -3.28 30.86 14.28
N ARG A 178 -3.45 32.11 14.74
CA ARG A 178 -4.32 32.39 15.89
C ARG A 178 -5.77 31.95 15.64
N LYS A 179 -6.31 32.28 14.47
CA LYS A 179 -7.66 31.87 14.05
C LYS A 179 -7.83 30.35 14.04
N ILE A 180 -6.80 29.60 13.63
CA ILE A 180 -6.80 28.13 13.62
C ILE A 180 -6.77 27.58 15.05
N LEU A 181 -5.90 28.09 15.92
CA LEU A 181 -5.78 27.62 17.31
C LEU A 181 -7.09 27.75 18.09
N GLU A 182 -7.92 28.74 17.76
CA GLU A 182 -9.23 28.96 18.38
C GLU A 182 -10.35 28.07 17.80
N SER A 183 -10.10 27.38 16.67
CA SER A 183 -11.12 26.58 15.99
C SER A 183 -11.40 25.24 16.68
N GLU A 184 -12.67 24.81 16.68
CA GLU A 184 -13.08 23.51 17.24
C GLU A 184 -12.45 22.33 16.49
N ALA A 185 -12.27 22.46 15.17
CA ALA A 185 -11.59 21.47 14.35
C ALA A 185 -10.12 21.28 14.78
N PHE A 186 -9.42 22.38 15.08
CA PHE A 186 -8.06 22.31 15.62
C PHE A 186 -8.02 21.64 16.98
N GLN A 187 -8.92 22.01 17.90
CA GLN A 187 -8.98 21.42 19.23
C GLN A 187 -9.19 19.91 19.17
N LEU A 188 -10.04 19.44 18.24
CA LEU A 188 -10.23 18.01 17.99
C LEU A 188 -8.96 17.33 17.50
N VAL A 189 -8.34 17.85 16.42
CA VAL A 189 -7.12 17.26 15.83
C VAL A 189 -5.98 17.23 16.85
N ASN A 190 -5.75 18.35 17.53
CA ASN A 190 -4.71 18.46 18.55
C ASN A 190 -4.98 17.54 19.73
N GLY A 191 -6.20 17.50 20.27
CA GLY A 191 -6.54 16.64 21.40
C GLY A 191 -6.46 15.16 21.06
N LEU A 192 -6.82 14.75 19.83
CA LEU A 192 -6.61 13.39 19.32
C LEU A 192 -5.12 13.04 19.29
N ALA A 193 -4.28 13.95 18.76
CA ALA A 193 -2.83 13.75 18.67
C ALA A 193 -2.14 13.70 20.04
N VAL A 194 -2.49 14.62 20.95
CA VAL A 194 -1.99 14.63 22.34
C VAL A 194 -2.33 13.32 23.03
N TYR A 195 -3.60 12.91 22.96
CA TYR A 195 -4.06 11.67 23.57
C TYR A 195 -3.30 10.45 23.03
N TYR A 196 -3.14 10.36 21.70
CA TYR A 196 -2.37 9.29 21.05
C TYR A 196 -0.91 9.25 21.54
N ASN A 197 -0.26 10.41 21.65
CA ASN A 197 1.12 10.52 22.10
C ASN A 197 1.29 10.16 23.58
N GLU A 198 0.32 10.49 24.42
CA GLU A 198 0.40 10.26 25.87
C GLU A 198 -0.04 8.84 26.28
N ASN A 199 -1.02 8.25 25.58
CA ASN A 199 -1.70 7.03 26.04
C ASN A 199 -1.43 5.79 25.16
N ILE A 200 -1.06 5.98 23.89
CA ILE A 200 -0.87 4.86 22.94
C ILE A 200 0.62 4.68 22.63
N THR A 201 1.29 5.76 22.25
CA THR A 201 2.71 5.74 21.84
C THR A 201 3.65 5.14 22.89
N PRO A 202 3.51 5.38 24.22
CA PRO A 202 4.41 4.79 25.20
C PRO A 202 4.34 3.26 25.24
N GLY A 203 3.16 2.67 25.04
CA GLY A 203 3.00 1.22 24.97
C GLY A 203 3.71 0.63 23.75
N LEU A 204 3.56 1.26 22.58
CA LEU A 204 4.29 0.87 21.37
C LEU A 204 5.81 0.97 21.56
N ASN A 205 6.29 2.10 22.08
CA ASN A 205 7.72 2.35 22.29
C ASN A 205 8.34 1.41 23.33
N LYS A 206 7.53 0.89 24.25
CA LYS A 206 7.97 -0.10 25.24
C LYS A 206 8.15 -1.49 24.63
N TYR A 207 7.19 -1.96 23.82
CA TYR A 207 7.15 -3.35 23.37
C TYR A 207 7.75 -3.57 21.97
N GLN A 208 7.61 -2.63 21.04
CA GLN A 208 8.10 -2.80 19.67
C GLN A 208 9.62 -3.05 19.59
N PRO A 209 10.49 -2.27 20.27
CA PRO A 209 11.93 -2.52 20.21
C PRO A 209 12.34 -3.89 20.81
N VAL A 210 11.57 -4.38 21.79
CA VAL A 210 11.78 -5.72 22.37
C VAL A 210 11.41 -6.80 21.35
N ILE A 211 10.27 -6.65 20.68
CA ILE A 211 9.84 -7.54 19.59
C ILE A 211 10.89 -7.54 18.48
N ASP A 212 11.38 -6.39 18.04
CA ASP A 212 12.39 -6.30 16.97
C ASP A 212 13.69 -7.05 17.33
N ASN A 213 14.15 -6.88 18.58
CA ASN A 213 15.34 -7.58 19.07
C ASN A 213 15.13 -9.10 19.15
N LEU A 214 13.97 -9.53 19.66
CA LEU A 214 13.60 -10.94 19.74
C LEU A 214 13.40 -11.55 18.36
N GLN A 215 12.83 -10.81 17.41
CA GLN A 215 12.64 -11.25 16.03
C GLN A 215 14.00 -11.45 15.34
N ARG A 216 14.95 -10.54 15.53
CA ARG A 216 16.35 -10.73 15.09
C ARG A 216 16.95 -12.00 15.68
N LYS A 217 16.78 -12.22 16.99
CA LYS A 217 17.28 -13.42 17.69
C LYS A 217 16.59 -14.69 17.17
N TYR A 218 15.30 -14.64 16.91
CA TYR A 218 14.52 -15.76 16.41
C TYR A 218 14.91 -16.10 14.97
N MET A 219 15.19 -15.12 14.11
CA MET A 219 15.71 -15.38 12.77
C MET A 219 17.05 -16.15 12.81
N GLN A 220 17.98 -15.72 13.67
CA GLN A 220 19.23 -16.48 13.87
C GLN A 220 18.96 -17.88 14.41
N ALA A 221 18.03 -18.03 15.37
CA ALA A 221 17.68 -19.32 15.92
C ALA A 221 17.12 -20.27 14.85
N GLN A 222 16.26 -19.77 13.96
CA GLN A 222 15.72 -20.56 12.85
C GLN A 222 16.83 -21.06 11.93
N MET A 223 17.81 -20.22 11.58
CA MET A 223 18.96 -20.62 10.76
C MET A 223 19.83 -21.67 11.45
N ASP A 224 20.06 -21.53 12.76
CA ASP A 224 20.90 -22.46 13.53
C ASP A 224 20.23 -23.82 13.75
N VAL A 225 18.90 -23.85 13.94
CA VAL A 225 18.10 -25.04 14.27
C VAL A 225 17.61 -25.79 13.02
N MET A 226 17.22 -25.06 11.95
CA MET A 226 16.62 -25.61 10.73
C MET A 226 17.61 -25.59 9.57
N LYS A 227 18.78 -26.20 9.76
CA LYS A 227 19.91 -26.15 8.80
C LYS A 227 19.61 -26.74 7.42
N ASP A 228 18.59 -27.58 7.32
CA ASP A 228 18.06 -28.18 6.10
C ASP A 228 17.19 -27.22 5.29
N ARG A 229 16.74 -26.11 5.88
CA ARG A 229 15.88 -25.12 5.22
C ARG A 229 16.71 -24.05 4.52
N LYS A 230 16.30 -23.70 3.30
CA LYS A 230 16.84 -22.54 2.58
C LYS A 230 16.14 -21.27 3.08
N PHE A 231 16.93 -20.34 3.58
CA PHE A 231 16.47 -19.01 3.98
C PHE A 231 16.93 -17.98 2.96
N TYR A 232 16.08 -17.00 2.70
CA TYR A 232 16.42 -15.77 1.98
C TYR A 232 16.00 -14.59 2.88
N PRO A 233 16.75 -13.48 2.87
CA PRO A 233 16.40 -12.34 3.72
C PRO A 233 15.09 -11.72 3.27
N ASP A 234 14.28 -11.23 4.21
CA ASP A 234 13.09 -10.43 3.91
C ASP A 234 13.44 -9.22 3.04
N ALA A 235 12.49 -8.78 2.22
CA ALA A 235 12.69 -7.60 1.37
C ALA A 235 12.90 -6.35 2.23
N ASN A 236 13.88 -5.53 1.86
CA ASN A 236 14.26 -4.31 2.61
C ASN A 236 14.64 -3.17 1.66
N SER A 237 13.95 -3.06 0.53
CA SER A 237 14.18 -2.03 -0.50
C SER A 237 15.59 -2.07 -1.12
N THR A 238 16.22 -3.24 -1.13
CA THR A 238 17.48 -3.50 -1.84
C THR A 238 17.24 -4.35 -3.08
N MET A 239 18.18 -4.33 -4.03
CA MET A 239 18.12 -5.16 -5.23
C MET A 239 18.10 -6.65 -4.88
N ARG A 240 17.18 -7.41 -5.47
CA ARG A 240 17.02 -8.86 -5.31
C ARG A 240 16.79 -9.53 -6.67
N VAL A 241 17.01 -10.84 -6.72
CA VAL A 241 16.66 -11.68 -7.87
C VAL A 241 15.72 -12.78 -7.37
N THR A 242 14.58 -12.91 -8.05
CA THR A 242 13.70 -14.08 -7.98
C THR A 242 13.67 -14.73 -9.35
N TYR A 243 13.38 -16.02 -9.40
CA TYR A 243 13.24 -16.77 -10.64
C TYR A 243 12.07 -17.74 -10.55
N GLY A 244 11.60 -18.19 -11.69
CA GLY A 244 10.41 -19.02 -11.82
C GLY A 244 10.15 -19.35 -13.27
N GLN A 245 8.90 -19.75 -13.55
CA GLN A 245 8.47 -20.13 -14.88
C GLN A 245 7.13 -19.47 -15.19
N VAL A 246 6.89 -19.20 -16.48
CA VAL A 246 5.56 -18.83 -16.98
C VAL A 246 4.61 -19.99 -16.70
N LYS A 247 3.57 -19.76 -15.90
CA LYS A 247 2.71 -20.84 -15.40
C LYS A 247 1.34 -20.32 -14.96
N GLY A 248 0.29 -20.95 -15.47
CA GLY A 248 -1.08 -20.74 -15.00
C GLY A 248 -1.31 -21.30 -13.60
N TYR A 249 -2.55 -21.26 -13.12
CA TYR A 249 -2.91 -21.80 -11.81
C TYR A 249 -4.41 -22.09 -11.68
N TYR A 250 -4.76 -22.85 -10.64
CA TYR A 250 -6.13 -23.14 -10.26
C TYR A 250 -6.52 -22.28 -9.04
N PRO A 251 -7.35 -21.23 -9.19
CA PRO A 251 -7.84 -20.45 -8.04
C PRO A 251 -8.85 -21.24 -7.17
N SER A 252 -9.58 -22.17 -7.80
CA SER A 252 -10.57 -23.05 -7.19
C SER A 252 -10.74 -24.33 -8.02
N ASP A 253 -11.49 -25.29 -7.47
CA ASP A 253 -11.86 -26.50 -8.21
C ASP A 253 -12.57 -26.17 -9.54
N GLY A 254 -12.28 -26.97 -10.57
CA GLY A 254 -12.84 -26.84 -11.92
C GLY A 254 -12.44 -25.58 -12.71
N LYS A 255 -11.65 -24.65 -12.14
CA LYS A 255 -11.27 -23.39 -12.80
C LYS A 255 -9.77 -23.31 -12.98
N TYR A 256 -9.32 -23.13 -14.23
CA TYR A 256 -7.92 -22.91 -14.55
C TYR A 256 -7.76 -21.52 -15.19
N TYR A 257 -6.86 -20.72 -14.64
CA TYR A 257 -6.39 -19.50 -15.28
C TYR A 257 -5.11 -19.81 -16.05
N ASP A 258 -5.19 -19.62 -17.37
CA ASP A 258 -4.04 -19.77 -18.25
C ASP A 258 -3.02 -18.64 -18.03
N TYR A 259 -1.79 -18.86 -18.50
CA TYR A 259 -0.69 -17.98 -18.21
C TYR A 259 -0.66 -16.70 -19.04
N GLN A 260 -1.38 -16.63 -20.17
CA GLN A 260 -1.29 -15.53 -21.15
C GLN A 260 -2.67 -14.95 -21.46
N THR A 261 -2.75 -13.62 -21.48
CA THR A 261 -3.90 -12.87 -22.00
C THR A 261 -3.59 -12.25 -23.36
N TYR A 262 -4.64 -11.90 -24.10
CA TYR A 262 -4.57 -11.35 -25.44
C TYR A 262 -5.50 -10.15 -25.61
N LEU A 263 -5.28 -9.36 -26.66
CA LEU A 263 -6.05 -8.14 -26.93
C LEU A 263 -7.54 -8.43 -27.17
N GLU A 264 -7.91 -9.63 -27.63
CA GLU A 264 -9.31 -10.07 -27.63
C GLU A 264 -9.97 -9.93 -26.25
N GLY A 265 -9.27 -10.32 -25.18
CA GLY A 265 -9.79 -10.23 -23.81
C GLY A 265 -9.88 -8.79 -23.27
N VAL A 266 -9.15 -7.85 -23.87
CA VAL A 266 -9.37 -6.41 -23.61
C VAL A 266 -10.69 -5.98 -24.24
N MET A 267 -10.96 -6.44 -25.46
CA MET A 267 -12.19 -6.11 -26.18
C MET A 267 -13.44 -6.79 -25.59
N GLU A 268 -13.31 -7.97 -25.00
CA GLU A 268 -14.39 -8.62 -24.22
C GLU A 268 -14.80 -7.79 -23.00
N LYS A 269 -13.88 -6.98 -22.45
CA LYS A 269 -14.12 -6.12 -21.29
C LYS A 269 -14.49 -4.68 -21.67
N TYR A 270 -14.38 -4.31 -22.93
CA TYR A 270 -14.56 -2.92 -23.37
C TYR A 270 -15.99 -2.42 -23.12
N ILE A 271 -16.11 -1.30 -22.41
CA ILE A 271 -17.37 -0.59 -22.20
C ILE A 271 -17.17 0.89 -22.65
N PRO A 272 -17.85 1.33 -23.73
CA PRO A 272 -17.68 2.69 -24.24
C PRO A 272 -17.98 3.77 -23.21
N GLY A 273 -17.04 4.68 -22.99
CA GLY A 273 -17.18 5.82 -22.06
C GLY A 273 -17.11 5.46 -20.57
N ASP A 274 -16.89 4.19 -20.23
CA ASP A 274 -16.68 3.77 -18.84
C ASP A 274 -15.35 4.29 -18.30
N TYR A 275 -15.32 4.66 -17.02
CA TYR A 275 -14.12 5.24 -16.39
C TYR A 275 -12.94 4.27 -16.34
N GLU A 276 -13.19 2.96 -16.21
CA GLU A 276 -12.15 1.93 -16.05
C GLU A 276 -11.94 1.11 -17.34
N PHE A 277 -13.02 0.84 -18.08
CA PHE A 277 -13.04 -0.12 -19.18
C PHE A 277 -13.22 0.49 -20.57
N ASN A 278 -13.09 1.81 -20.72
CA ASN A 278 -13.05 2.44 -22.03
C ASN A 278 -11.74 2.13 -22.77
N VAL A 279 -11.80 1.95 -24.09
CA VAL A 279 -10.64 1.64 -24.94
C VAL A 279 -10.46 2.76 -25.97
N PRO A 280 -9.25 3.33 -26.16
CA PRO A 280 -9.02 4.35 -27.17
C PRO A 280 -9.33 3.88 -28.59
N GLU A 281 -9.98 4.72 -29.41
CA GLU A 281 -10.46 4.35 -30.76
C GLU A 281 -9.35 3.77 -31.64
N LYS A 282 -8.13 4.34 -31.59
CA LYS A 282 -6.98 3.83 -32.36
C LYS A 282 -6.63 2.38 -32.00
N LEU A 283 -6.75 1.97 -30.73
CA LEU A 283 -6.49 0.59 -30.31
C LEU A 283 -7.60 -0.36 -30.79
N ILE A 284 -8.86 0.11 -30.82
CA ILE A 284 -10.00 -0.62 -31.39
C ILE A 284 -9.76 -0.87 -32.89
N GLU A 285 -9.30 0.14 -33.63
CA GLU A 285 -8.97 0.00 -35.05
C GLU A 285 -7.86 -1.01 -35.31
N LEU A 286 -6.76 -0.93 -34.56
CA LEU A 286 -5.64 -1.87 -34.67
C LEU A 286 -6.10 -3.32 -34.40
N TYR A 287 -6.99 -3.48 -33.41
CA TYR A 287 -7.61 -4.77 -33.10
C TYR A 287 -8.47 -5.29 -34.26
N LYS A 288 -9.38 -4.46 -34.81
CA LYS A 288 -10.28 -4.85 -35.93
C LYS A 288 -9.49 -5.24 -37.18
N LYS A 289 -8.43 -4.48 -37.50
CA LYS A 289 -7.56 -4.72 -38.66
C LYS A 289 -6.55 -5.86 -38.44
N LYS A 290 -6.41 -6.35 -37.20
CA LYS A 290 -5.34 -7.27 -36.78
C LYS A 290 -3.94 -6.78 -37.20
N ASP A 291 -3.73 -5.46 -37.18
CA ASP A 291 -2.46 -4.82 -37.57
C ASP A 291 -1.43 -4.90 -36.44
N TYR A 292 -0.98 -6.12 -36.17
CA TYR A 292 -0.11 -6.46 -35.06
C TYR A 292 1.39 -6.43 -35.42
N GLY A 293 1.72 -6.26 -36.70
CA GLY A 293 3.10 -6.29 -37.19
C GLY A 293 3.87 -7.54 -36.74
N ILE A 294 5.13 -7.34 -36.34
CA ILE A 294 6.03 -8.39 -35.84
C ILE A 294 5.78 -8.76 -34.36
N TYR A 295 4.86 -8.08 -33.69
CA TYR A 295 4.59 -8.27 -32.25
C TYR A 295 3.49 -9.30 -32.00
N GLY A 296 2.61 -9.51 -33.00
CA GLY A 296 1.56 -10.52 -32.94
C GLY A 296 2.12 -11.93 -33.03
N ILE A 297 1.34 -12.89 -32.55
CA ILE A 297 1.59 -14.32 -32.76
C ILE A 297 0.48 -14.93 -33.61
N THR A 298 0.79 -16.04 -34.26
CA THR A 298 -0.23 -16.93 -34.84
C THR A 298 -0.49 -18.06 -33.86
N ASP A 299 -1.75 -18.21 -33.42
CA ASP A 299 -2.13 -19.31 -32.52
C ASP A 299 -2.20 -20.66 -33.26
N LYS A 300 -2.47 -21.74 -32.50
CA LYS A 300 -2.55 -23.10 -33.06
C LYS A 300 -3.65 -23.27 -34.12
N SER A 301 -4.65 -22.39 -34.13
CA SER A 301 -5.76 -22.41 -35.07
C SER A 301 -5.50 -21.51 -36.29
N GLY A 302 -4.33 -20.87 -36.36
CA GLY A 302 -3.96 -19.98 -37.47
C GLY A 302 -4.39 -18.52 -37.30
N ASN A 303 -4.95 -18.13 -36.14
CA ASN A 303 -5.40 -16.76 -35.91
C ASN A 303 -4.27 -15.86 -35.43
N LYS A 304 -4.19 -14.64 -35.99
CA LYS A 304 -3.32 -13.59 -35.47
C LYS A 304 -3.87 -13.05 -34.15
N ARG A 305 -3.05 -13.07 -33.10
CA ARG A 305 -3.38 -12.59 -31.75
C ARG A 305 -2.28 -11.68 -31.23
N MET A 306 -2.66 -10.70 -30.42
CA MET A 306 -1.71 -9.82 -29.73
C MET A 306 -1.61 -10.22 -28.26
N PRO A 307 -0.50 -10.83 -27.80
CA PRO A 307 -0.26 -11.07 -26.38
C PRO A 307 -0.28 -9.75 -25.61
N VAL A 308 -0.88 -9.72 -24.41
CA VAL A 308 -1.02 -8.50 -23.59
C VAL A 308 -0.26 -8.62 -22.28
N CYS A 309 -0.69 -9.54 -21.40
CA CYS A 309 -0.02 -9.83 -20.14
C CYS A 309 0.21 -11.32 -19.99
N PHE A 310 1.15 -11.68 -19.12
CA PHE A 310 1.35 -13.06 -18.69
C PHE A 310 1.68 -13.15 -17.19
N ILE A 311 1.51 -14.34 -16.63
CA ILE A 311 1.79 -14.63 -15.23
C ILE A 311 2.90 -15.66 -15.06
N GLY A 312 3.66 -15.53 -13.96
CA GLY A 312 4.77 -16.44 -13.63
C GLY A 312 4.84 -16.76 -12.15
N SER A 313 5.60 -17.80 -11.80
CA SER A 313 5.77 -18.27 -10.41
C SER A 313 6.82 -17.48 -9.62
N ASN A 314 7.20 -16.27 -10.05
CA ASN A 314 8.20 -15.45 -9.38
C ASN A 314 7.63 -14.87 -8.07
N HIS A 315 8.45 -14.76 -7.02
CA HIS A 315 8.02 -14.18 -5.75
C HIS A 315 8.28 -12.68 -5.74
N THR A 316 7.22 -11.89 -5.92
CA THR A 316 7.28 -10.42 -5.91
C THR A 316 6.47 -9.83 -4.75
N THR A 317 6.74 -8.56 -4.45
CA THR A 317 5.98 -7.73 -3.49
C THR A 317 6.04 -6.25 -3.90
N GLY A 318 5.47 -5.34 -3.10
CA GLY A 318 5.61 -3.89 -3.28
C GLY A 318 7.07 -3.48 -3.49
N GLY A 319 7.30 -2.57 -4.44
CA GLY A 319 8.64 -2.21 -4.91
C GLY A 319 9.15 -3.00 -6.12
N ASN A 320 8.47 -4.09 -6.53
CA ASN A 320 8.81 -4.80 -7.77
C ASN A 320 8.08 -4.24 -9.02
N SER A 321 7.21 -3.24 -8.88
CA SER A 321 6.57 -2.58 -10.03
C SER A 321 7.63 -1.98 -10.95
N GLY A 322 7.57 -2.32 -12.25
CA GLY A 322 8.58 -1.94 -13.23
C GLY A 322 9.81 -2.86 -13.31
N SER A 323 9.84 -3.97 -12.55
CA SER A 323 10.98 -4.91 -12.62
C SER A 323 11.01 -5.66 -13.97
N PRO A 324 12.19 -5.80 -14.61
CA PRO A 324 12.33 -6.54 -15.85
C PRO A 324 12.20 -8.05 -15.61
N ALA A 325 11.37 -8.72 -16.40
CA ALA A 325 11.35 -10.17 -16.51
C ALA A 325 12.26 -10.60 -17.66
N LEU A 326 13.28 -11.39 -17.34
CA LEU A 326 14.28 -11.83 -18.30
C LEU A 326 14.09 -13.31 -18.64
N ASP A 327 14.32 -13.68 -19.91
CA ASP A 327 14.38 -15.07 -20.33
C ASP A 327 15.71 -15.75 -19.89
N ALA A 328 15.87 -17.03 -20.26
CA ALA A 328 17.07 -17.82 -19.95
C ALA A 328 18.38 -17.26 -20.55
N TYR A 329 18.30 -16.32 -21.48
CA TYR A 329 19.43 -15.68 -22.15
C TYR A 329 19.62 -14.22 -21.71
N GLY A 330 18.84 -13.75 -20.73
CA GLY A 330 18.92 -12.38 -20.23
C GLY A 330 18.18 -11.34 -21.09
N ASN A 331 17.33 -11.76 -22.03
CA ASN A 331 16.53 -10.83 -22.85
C ASN A 331 15.25 -10.43 -22.12
N LEU A 332 14.85 -9.16 -22.25
CA LEU A 332 13.60 -8.65 -21.67
C LEU A 332 12.39 -9.28 -22.38
N VAL A 333 11.55 -9.99 -21.62
CA VAL A 333 10.32 -10.62 -22.13
C VAL A 333 9.04 -10.05 -21.50
N GLY A 334 9.17 -9.34 -20.38
CA GLY A 334 8.03 -8.65 -19.79
C GLY A 334 8.42 -7.66 -18.71
N LEU A 335 7.43 -6.88 -18.26
CA LEU A 335 7.58 -5.88 -17.22
C LEU A 335 6.60 -6.18 -16.09
N ASN A 336 7.12 -6.49 -14.89
CA ASN A 336 6.30 -6.79 -13.73
C ASN A 336 5.49 -5.56 -13.28
N PHE A 337 4.21 -5.73 -12.97
CA PHE A 337 3.39 -4.62 -12.46
C PHE A 337 2.50 -4.98 -11.27
N ASP A 338 2.14 -6.27 -11.08
CA ASP A 338 1.18 -6.65 -10.04
C ASP A 338 1.31 -8.10 -9.58
N ARG A 339 0.42 -8.54 -8.67
CA ARG A 339 0.24 -9.91 -8.17
C ARG A 339 -1.21 -10.33 -8.32
N VAL A 340 -1.42 -11.63 -8.54
CA VAL A 340 -2.78 -12.18 -8.58
C VAL A 340 -3.43 -12.17 -7.19
N TRP A 341 -4.76 -12.12 -7.16
CA TRP A 341 -5.57 -12.02 -5.94
C TRP A 341 -5.23 -13.09 -4.88
N GLU A 342 -5.14 -14.36 -5.29
CA GLU A 342 -4.81 -15.47 -4.39
C GLU A 342 -3.40 -15.36 -3.78
N GLY A 343 -2.50 -14.62 -4.44
CA GLY A 343 -1.11 -14.41 -4.01
C GLY A 343 -0.88 -13.14 -3.18
N THR A 344 -1.90 -12.36 -2.86
CA THR A 344 -1.79 -11.11 -2.05
C THR A 344 -1.19 -11.34 -0.65
N MET A 345 -1.23 -12.58 -0.17
CA MET A 345 -0.66 -13.02 1.11
C MET A 345 0.85 -13.32 1.08
N SER A 346 1.49 -13.22 -0.08
CA SER A 346 2.88 -13.67 -0.33
C SER A 346 3.95 -12.94 0.50
N ASP A 347 3.62 -11.82 1.13
CA ASP A 347 4.52 -11.11 2.05
C ASP A 347 4.65 -11.85 3.39
N ILE A 348 3.66 -12.67 3.75
CA ILE A 348 3.60 -13.40 5.02
C ILE A 348 3.66 -14.92 4.80
N ASN A 349 3.00 -15.43 3.76
CA ASN A 349 2.99 -16.86 3.45
C ASN A 349 2.92 -17.08 1.94
N TYR A 350 4.07 -17.42 1.34
CA TYR A 350 4.16 -17.76 -0.08
C TYR A 350 3.69 -19.20 -0.33
N ASP A 351 2.72 -19.36 -1.25
CA ASP A 351 2.25 -20.67 -1.72
C ASP A 351 2.51 -20.81 -3.23
N PRO A 352 3.43 -21.68 -3.66
CA PRO A 352 3.83 -21.81 -5.07
C PRO A 352 2.70 -22.28 -5.99
N SER A 353 1.63 -22.88 -5.44
CA SER A 353 0.51 -23.36 -6.26
C SER A 353 -0.36 -22.22 -6.79
N ILE A 354 -0.48 -21.13 -6.03
CA ILE A 354 -1.40 -20.01 -6.31
C ILE A 354 -0.71 -18.64 -6.43
N CYS A 355 0.49 -18.44 -5.86
CA CYS A 355 1.17 -17.14 -5.94
C CYS A 355 1.73 -16.93 -7.35
N ARG A 356 1.30 -15.85 -8.01
CA ARG A 356 1.78 -15.44 -9.33
C ARG A 356 2.00 -13.94 -9.39
N ASN A 357 3.09 -13.54 -10.04
CA ASN A 357 3.30 -12.16 -10.44
C ASN A 357 2.71 -11.92 -11.83
N ILE A 358 2.25 -10.71 -12.11
CA ILE A 358 1.64 -10.29 -13.38
C ILE A 358 2.61 -9.37 -14.12
N MET A 359 2.87 -9.68 -15.38
CA MET A 359 3.79 -8.94 -16.24
C MET A 359 3.09 -8.51 -17.52
N VAL A 360 3.33 -7.28 -17.97
CA VAL A 360 2.99 -6.87 -19.33
C VAL A 360 3.98 -7.56 -20.27
N ASP A 361 3.48 -8.13 -21.36
CA ASP A 361 4.29 -8.76 -22.39
C ASP A 361 5.12 -7.71 -23.14
N ALA A 362 6.42 -7.95 -23.31
CA ALA A 362 7.29 -7.01 -24.03
C ALA A 362 6.79 -6.75 -25.45
N ARG A 363 6.14 -7.74 -26.09
CA ARG A 363 5.51 -7.55 -27.42
C ARG A 363 4.39 -6.52 -27.38
N TYR A 364 3.57 -6.51 -26.33
CA TYR A 364 2.50 -5.53 -26.17
C TYR A 364 3.05 -4.13 -25.96
N ILE A 365 4.11 -4.00 -25.15
CA ILE A 365 4.78 -2.70 -24.92
C ILE A 365 5.29 -2.15 -26.26
N LEU A 366 6.01 -2.96 -27.04
CA LEU A 366 6.54 -2.56 -28.34
C LEU A 366 5.40 -2.26 -29.35
N PHE A 367 4.33 -3.05 -29.36
CA PHE A 367 3.14 -2.80 -30.18
C PHE A 367 2.49 -1.46 -29.85
N ILE A 368 2.35 -1.11 -28.57
CA ILE A 368 1.77 0.18 -28.17
C ILE A 368 2.70 1.33 -28.58
N ILE A 369 4.01 1.22 -28.37
CA ILE A 369 4.97 2.25 -28.78
C ILE A 369 4.95 2.46 -30.30
N ASP A 370 5.01 1.37 -31.07
CA ASP A 370 5.12 1.42 -32.52
C ASP A 370 3.79 1.75 -33.20
N LYS A 371 2.76 0.90 -33.01
CA LYS A 371 1.50 0.97 -33.75
C LYS A 371 0.50 1.95 -33.17
N PHE A 372 0.45 2.09 -31.84
CA PHE A 372 -0.51 2.97 -31.19
C PHE A 372 0.03 4.39 -31.01
N ALA A 373 1.28 4.57 -30.59
CA ALA A 373 1.86 5.90 -30.36
C ALA A 373 2.62 6.48 -31.57
N ASP A 374 2.79 5.71 -32.65
CA ASP A 374 3.61 6.08 -33.83
C ASP A 374 5.04 6.50 -33.43
N ALA A 375 5.55 5.97 -32.32
CA ALA A 375 6.83 6.33 -31.72
C ALA A 375 7.96 5.39 -32.18
N GLY A 376 7.98 5.05 -33.48
CA GLY A 376 8.96 4.13 -34.07
C GLY A 376 10.43 4.57 -33.94
N HIS A 377 10.70 5.83 -33.56
CA HIS A 377 12.05 6.28 -33.22
C HIS A 377 12.61 5.56 -31.98
N LEU A 378 11.78 5.31 -30.96
CA LEU A 378 12.18 4.55 -29.76
C LEU A 378 12.47 3.09 -30.10
N ILE A 379 11.72 2.50 -31.04
CA ILE A 379 11.95 1.13 -31.50
C ILE A 379 13.34 0.99 -32.15
N LYS A 380 13.79 2.00 -32.89
CA LYS A 380 15.10 2.01 -33.55
C LYS A 380 16.28 2.11 -32.56
N GLU A 381 16.05 2.63 -31.36
CA GLU A 381 17.06 2.68 -30.30
C GLU A 381 17.26 1.32 -29.62
N LEU A 382 16.31 0.39 -29.76
CA LEU A 382 16.33 -0.90 -29.09
C LEU A 382 16.99 -1.99 -29.93
N LYS A 383 17.75 -2.87 -29.27
CA LYS A 383 18.20 -4.14 -29.86
C LYS A 383 17.12 -5.20 -29.68
N ILE A 384 16.26 -5.35 -30.69
CA ILE A 384 15.21 -6.38 -30.69
C ILE A 384 15.79 -7.73 -31.14
N VAL A 385 15.57 -8.76 -30.34
CA VAL A 385 16.01 -10.14 -30.59
C VAL A 385 14.84 -11.12 -30.44
N GLY A 386 14.94 -12.30 -31.03
CA GLY A 386 14.02 -13.42 -30.75
C GLY A 386 12.59 -13.30 -31.31
N LEU A 387 12.20 -12.16 -31.90
CA LEU A 387 10.97 -12.09 -32.70
C LEU A 387 11.17 -12.90 -33.98
N LYS A 388 10.49 -14.06 -34.08
CA LYS A 388 10.46 -14.82 -35.34
C LYS A 388 9.73 -13.98 -36.39
N LYS A 389 10.36 -13.82 -37.56
CA LYS A 389 9.73 -13.23 -38.75
C LYS A 389 8.59 -14.10 -39.26
#